data_AF-A0A9E0MXI6-F1
#
_entry.id   AF-A0A9E0MXI6-F1
#
_cell.length_a   1.000
_cell.length_b   1.000
_cell.length_c   1.000
_cell.angle_alpha   90.00
_cell.angle_beta   90.00
_cell.angle_gamma   90.00
#
_symmetry.space_group_name_H-M   'P 1'
#
loop_
_entity.id
_entity.type
_entity.pdbx_description
1 polymer ?
#
loop_
_entity_poly.entity_id
_entity_poly.type
_entity_poly.pdbx_seq_one_letter_code
_entity_poly.pdbx_strand_id
1 'polypeptide(L)'
;MSHAAKVMPEPSKRYRLITRSDMDGLVCGILLKEIGVIDDITFAHPKDMQDGLIDVGPDDITTNLPYVAGAFLAFDHHASEVDRVGGKRENHIIDPEAPSAARVVYDYFGGKARFPKISEDMMRAVDKADSAAFTREDILDPKGWELLSFIMDARTGLGRFRDFNISNYQLMMKLIEYCKDHHDINDILALPDVKERVDLYREHQPKAKQQIERCARLHKNLIVLDLRNEDV
;
A
#
# COMPACT_ATOMS: atom_id res chain seq x y z
N MET A 1 -30.10 -18.07 7.46
CA MET A 1 -29.55 -16.81 7.99
C MET A 1 -29.59 -15.79 6.87
N SER A 2 -30.32 -14.69 7.04
CA SER A 2 -30.40 -13.65 6.01
C SER A 2 -29.00 -13.08 5.77
N HIS A 3 -28.43 -13.36 4.60
CA HIS A 3 -27.26 -12.61 4.15
C HIS A 3 -27.78 -11.21 3.88
N ALA A 4 -27.47 -10.27 4.79
CA ALA A 4 -27.70 -8.86 4.52
C ALA A 4 -27.09 -8.55 3.15
N ALA A 5 -27.84 -7.83 2.31
CA ALA A 5 -27.37 -7.52 0.97
C ALA A 5 -26.04 -6.76 1.07
N LYS A 6 -25.04 -7.24 0.34
CA LYS A 6 -23.72 -6.63 0.27
C LYS A 6 -23.84 -5.19 -0.26
N VAL A 7 -23.24 -4.21 0.41
CA VAL A 7 -23.22 -2.82 -0.05
C VAL A 7 -22.37 -2.74 -1.32
N MET A 8 -22.99 -2.38 -2.45
CA MET A 8 -22.33 -2.33 -3.74
C MET A 8 -22.28 -0.89 -4.27
N PRO A 9 -21.18 -0.47 -4.90
CA PRO A 9 -21.10 0.80 -5.62
C PRO A 9 -22.24 0.94 -6.64
N GLU A 10 -22.79 2.15 -6.78
CA GLU A 10 -23.81 2.44 -7.78
C GLU A 10 -23.20 2.39 -9.20
N PRO A 11 -23.81 1.72 -10.19
CA PRO A 11 -23.21 1.54 -11.51
C PRO A 11 -22.80 2.83 -12.24
N SER A 12 -23.57 3.90 -12.07
CA SER A 12 -23.36 5.21 -12.72
C SER A 12 -22.55 6.20 -11.89
N LYS A 13 -22.14 5.83 -10.67
CA LYS A 13 -21.40 6.70 -9.76
C LYS A 13 -19.94 6.29 -9.72
N ARG A 14 -19.07 7.28 -9.52
CA ARG A 14 -17.65 7.07 -9.21
C ARG A 14 -17.37 7.67 -7.84
N TYR A 15 -16.41 7.06 -7.16
CA TYR A 15 -16.03 7.40 -5.80
C TYR A 15 -14.56 7.84 -5.80
N ARG A 16 -14.18 8.63 -4.79
CA ARG A 16 -12.78 8.92 -4.53
C ARG A 16 -12.20 7.84 -3.61
N LEU A 17 -11.04 7.31 -3.96
CA LEU A 17 -10.26 6.43 -3.08
C LEU A 17 -9.42 7.28 -2.13
N ILE A 18 -9.48 7.02 -0.83
CA ILE A 18 -8.53 7.53 0.16
C ILE A 18 -7.74 6.35 0.72
N THR A 19 -6.43 6.35 0.53
CA THR A 19 -5.59 5.21 0.92
C THR A 19 -4.17 5.65 1.28
N ARG A 20 -3.32 4.72 1.71
CA ARG A 20 -1.91 4.99 2.00
C ARG A 20 -1.09 5.02 0.71
N SER A 21 0.00 5.79 0.72
CA SER A 21 0.97 5.80 -0.39
C SER A 21 2.00 4.68 -0.24
N ASP A 22 1.54 3.43 -0.29
CA ASP A 22 2.36 2.21 -0.24
C ASP A 22 1.84 1.16 -1.23
N MET A 23 2.42 -0.06 -1.21
CA MET A 23 2.04 -1.12 -2.14
C MET A 23 0.58 -1.55 -1.98
N ASP A 24 0.05 -1.54 -0.76
CA ASP A 24 -1.35 -1.95 -0.51
C ASP A 24 -2.32 -0.92 -1.08
N GLY A 25 -2.07 0.37 -0.85
CA GLY A 25 -2.84 1.43 -1.48
C GLY A 25 -2.74 1.44 -3.01
N LEU A 26 -1.55 1.13 -3.56
CA LEU A 26 -1.35 0.98 -5.01
C LEU A 26 -2.27 -0.11 -5.59
N VAL A 27 -2.26 -1.31 -5.01
CA VAL A 27 -3.06 -2.43 -5.51
C VAL A 27 -4.55 -2.20 -5.27
N CYS A 28 -4.94 -1.61 -4.14
CA CYS A 28 -6.34 -1.16 -3.93
C CYS A 28 -6.81 -0.23 -5.05
N GLY A 29 -5.97 0.75 -5.43
CA GLY A 29 -6.25 1.66 -6.53
C GLY A 29 -6.43 0.94 -7.87
N ILE A 30 -5.52 0.01 -8.20
CA ILE A 30 -5.61 -0.79 -9.44
C ILE A 30 -6.91 -1.59 -9.47
N LEU A 31 -7.24 -2.31 -8.39
CA LEU A 31 -8.44 -3.15 -8.29
C LEU A 31 -9.71 -2.32 -8.50
N LEU A 32 -9.88 -1.24 -7.74
CA LEU A 32 -11.09 -0.41 -7.81
C LEU A 32 -11.21 0.31 -9.17
N LYS A 33 -10.09 0.65 -9.80
CA LYS A 33 -10.08 1.28 -11.13
C LYS A 33 -10.35 0.28 -12.26
N GLU A 34 -9.93 -0.98 -12.15
CA GLU A 34 -10.24 -2.04 -13.11
C GLU A 34 -11.75 -2.26 -13.25
N ILE A 35 -12.47 -2.25 -12.12
CA ILE A 35 -13.93 -2.43 -12.12
C ILE A 35 -14.72 -1.13 -12.28
N GLY A 36 -14.02 0.00 -12.50
CA GLY A 36 -14.62 1.30 -12.76
C GLY A 36 -15.40 1.88 -11.57
N VAL A 37 -14.95 1.62 -10.35
CA VAL A 37 -15.60 2.15 -9.13
C VAL A 37 -15.06 3.52 -8.75
N ILE A 38 -13.79 3.79 -9.03
CA ILE A 38 -13.13 5.06 -8.67
C ILE A 38 -12.67 5.86 -9.90
N ASP A 39 -12.62 7.17 -9.75
CA ASP A 39 -12.07 8.12 -10.72
C ASP A 39 -11.05 9.10 -10.12
N ASP A 40 -11.07 9.29 -8.80
CA ASP A 40 -10.12 10.10 -8.04
C ASP A 40 -9.42 9.29 -6.93
N ILE A 41 -8.21 9.70 -6.55
CA ILE A 41 -7.40 9.06 -5.52
C ILE A 41 -6.69 10.12 -4.68
N THR A 42 -6.81 10.03 -3.36
CA THR A 42 -6.10 10.82 -2.38
C THR A 42 -5.25 9.89 -1.51
N PHE A 43 -3.97 10.23 -1.34
CA PHE A 43 -3.11 9.52 -0.40
C PHE A 43 -3.07 10.22 0.95
N ALA A 44 -3.27 9.48 2.04
CA ALA A 44 -3.30 9.99 3.40
C ALA A 44 -2.44 9.15 4.35
N HIS A 45 -1.94 9.78 5.41
CA HIS A 45 -1.32 9.07 6.52
C HIS A 45 -2.38 8.69 7.55
N PRO A 46 -2.29 7.52 8.23
CA PRO A 46 -3.26 7.11 9.26
C PRO A 46 -3.50 8.16 10.35
N LYS A 47 -2.44 8.88 10.74
CA LYS A 47 -2.53 9.98 11.70
C LYS A 47 -3.44 11.12 11.22
N ASP A 48 -3.36 11.50 9.95
CA ASP A 48 -4.15 12.61 9.41
C ASP A 48 -5.65 12.26 9.38
N MET A 49 -5.97 10.97 9.17
CA MET A 49 -7.33 10.44 9.32
C MET A 49 -7.82 10.53 10.77
N GLN A 50 -7.00 10.12 11.74
CA GLN A 50 -7.33 10.15 13.16
C GLN A 50 -7.49 11.57 13.70
N ASP A 51 -6.65 12.49 13.23
CA ASP A 51 -6.68 13.90 13.60
C ASP A 51 -7.82 14.67 12.87
N GLY A 52 -8.56 14.02 11.95
CA GLY A 52 -9.66 14.62 11.21
C GLY A 52 -9.23 15.69 10.19
N LEU A 53 -8.00 15.60 9.69
CA LEU A 53 -7.43 16.54 8.71
C LEU A 53 -7.83 16.22 7.28
N ILE A 54 -8.27 14.99 7.03
CA ILE A 54 -8.79 14.54 5.74
C ILE A 54 -10.31 14.64 5.77
N ASP A 55 -10.88 15.38 4.83
CA ASP A 55 -12.33 15.45 4.65
C ASP A 55 -12.81 14.13 4.01
N VAL A 56 -13.67 13.40 4.73
CA VAL A 56 -14.20 12.08 4.33
C VAL A 56 -15.73 12.13 4.34
N GLY A 57 -16.33 11.84 3.18
CA GLY A 57 -17.75 11.91 2.93
C GLY A 57 -18.35 10.67 2.24
N PRO A 58 -19.64 10.73 1.90
CA PRO A 58 -20.41 9.59 1.39
C PRO A 58 -20.04 9.17 -0.05
N ASP A 59 -19.10 9.89 -0.67
CA ASP A 59 -18.56 9.60 -2.01
C ASP A 59 -17.13 9.03 -1.93
N ASP A 60 -16.66 8.69 -0.72
CA ASP A 60 -15.31 8.17 -0.48
C ASP A 60 -15.28 6.68 -0.16
N ILE A 61 -14.31 5.99 -0.73
CA ILE A 61 -13.90 4.65 -0.34
C ILE A 61 -12.56 4.77 0.37
N THR A 62 -12.45 4.23 1.58
CA THR A 62 -11.17 4.18 2.31
C THR A 62 -10.59 2.78 2.28
N THR A 63 -9.27 2.65 2.15
CA THR A 63 -8.58 1.35 2.27
C THR A 63 -7.32 1.49 3.12
N ASN A 64 -7.04 0.51 3.99
CA ASN A 64 -5.86 0.47 4.86
C ASN A 64 -5.68 1.78 5.67
N LEU A 65 -6.78 2.32 6.18
CA LEU A 65 -6.79 3.56 6.96
C LEU A 65 -7.80 3.43 8.11
N PRO A 66 -7.59 4.17 9.22
CA PRO A 66 -8.51 4.16 10.34
C PRO A 66 -9.94 4.46 9.89
N TYR A 67 -10.89 3.66 10.35
CA TYR A 67 -12.31 3.79 10.00
C TYR A 67 -12.88 5.17 10.31
N VAL A 68 -13.60 5.73 9.33
CA VAL A 68 -14.40 6.96 9.45
C VAL A 68 -15.82 6.68 8.97
N ALA A 69 -16.81 6.98 9.83
CA ALA A 69 -18.21 6.60 9.58
C ALA A 69 -18.83 7.26 8.33
N GLY A 70 -18.31 8.40 7.89
CA GLY A 70 -18.80 9.15 6.73
C GLY A 70 -18.50 8.49 5.38
N ALA A 71 -17.53 7.57 5.32
CA ALA A 71 -17.14 6.91 4.07
C ALA A 71 -18.27 6.02 3.51
N PHE A 72 -18.35 5.92 2.19
CA PHE A 72 -19.24 4.97 1.52
C PHE A 72 -18.91 3.52 1.87
N LEU A 73 -17.63 3.16 1.74
CA LEU A 73 -17.06 1.87 2.13
C LEU A 73 -15.69 2.11 2.75
N ALA A 74 -15.38 1.34 3.79
CA ALA A 74 -14.08 1.32 4.44
C ALA A 74 -13.56 -0.12 4.47
N PHE A 75 -12.45 -0.37 3.78
CA PHE A 75 -11.80 -1.68 3.73
C PHE A 75 -10.59 -1.69 4.64
N ASP A 76 -10.54 -2.68 5.52
CA ASP A 76 -9.46 -2.81 6.49
C ASP A 76 -9.20 -4.28 6.85
N HIS A 77 -8.07 -4.53 7.49
CA HIS A 77 -7.63 -5.83 7.99
C HIS A 77 -6.92 -5.72 9.34
N HIS A 78 -6.81 -4.53 9.93
CA HIS A 78 -6.16 -4.38 11.23
C HIS A 78 -7.07 -4.85 12.37
N ALA A 79 -6.65 -5.87 13.11
CA ALA A 79 -7.39 -6.33 14.31
C ALA A 79 -7.65 -5.19 15.32
N SER A 80 -6.74 -4.20 15.42
CA SER A 80 -6.91 -3.03 16.27
C SER A 80 -8.16 -2.18 15.93
N GLU A 81 -8.59 -2.20 14.67
CA GLU A 81 -9.76 -1.43 14.22
C GLU A 81 -11.07 -2.14 14.55
N VAL A 82 -11.07 -3.46 14.69
CA VAL A 82 -12.21 -4.23 15.23
C VAL A 82 -12.51 -3.78 16.66
N ASP A 83 -11.47 -3.69 17.49
CA ASP A 83 -11.58 -3.27 18.89
C ASP A 83 -11.95 -1.78 19.01
N ARG A 84 -11.30 -0.92 18.22
CA ARG A 84 -11.49 0.54 18.28
C ARG A 84 -12.89 0.97 17.86
N VAL A 85 -13.40 0.44 16.75
CA VAL A 85 -14.68 0.86 16.17
C VAL A 85 -15.86 0.36 17.01
N GLY A 86 -15.74 -0.85 17.57
CA GLY A 86 -16.75 -1.46 18.41
C GLY A 86 -18.04 -1.81 17.66
N GLY A 87 -18.34 -3.11 17.59
CA GLY A 87 -19.56 -3.60 16.95
C GLY A 87 -19.53 -3.54 15.42
N LYS A 88 -20.56 -4.10 14.80
CA LYS A 88 -20.64 -4.22 13.34
C LYS A 88 -21.14 -2.91 12.70
N ARG A 89 -20.44 -2.45 11.66
CA ARG A 89 -20.88 -1.35 10.78
C ARG A 89 -21.06 -1.90 9.37
N GLU A 90 -22.13 -1.52 8.69
CA GLU A 90 -22.44 -2.09 7.36
C GLU A 90 -21.44 -1.66 6.29
N ASN A 91 -20.88 -0.46 6.40
CA ASN A 91 -19.87 0.08 5.50
C ASN A 91 -18.42 -0.26 5.90
N HIS A 92 -18.20 -0.93 7.03
CA HIS A 92 -16.86 -1.35 7.48
C HIS A 92 -16.60 -2.80 7.08
N ILE A 93 -15.90 -2.97 5.96
CA ILE A 93 -15.53 -4.26 5.42
C ILE A 93 -14.16 -4.62 5.98
N ILE A 94 -14.17 -5.34 7.10
CA ILE A 94 -12.96 -5.69 7.83
C ILE A 94 -12.79 -7.21 7.92
N ASP A 95 -11.59 -7.68 7.59
CA ASP A 95 -11.18 -9.07 7.79
C ASP A 95 -9.79 -9.09 8.48
N PRO A 96 -9.73 -9.34 9.80
CA PRO A 96 -8.48 -9.30 10.54
C PRO A 96 -7.50 -10.43 10.20
N GLU A 97 -7.95 -11.46 9.49
CA GLU A 97 -7.12 -12.58 9.05
C GLU A 97 -6.55 -12.34 7.63
N ALA A 98 -7.02 -11.30 6.94
CA ALA A 98 -6.50 -10.94 5.63
C ALA A 98 -5.09 -10.32 5.75
N PRO A 99 -4.14 -10.71 4.90
CA PRO A 99 -2.76 -10.19 4.95
C PRO A 99 -2.60 -8.75 4.43
N SER A 100 -3.61 -8.19 3.76
CA SER A 100 -3.60 -6.83 3.19
C SER A 100 -5.03 -6.30 3.01
N ALA A 101 -5.24 -4.97 2.94
CA ALA A 101 -6.55 -4.43 2.58
C ALA A 101 -6.90 -4.69 1.11
N ALA A 102 -5.91 -4.77 0.21
CA ALA A 102 -6.08 -5.18 -1.18
C ALA A 102 -6.69 -6.58 -1.28
N ARG A 103 -6.30 -7.51 -0.40
CA ARG A 103 -6.94 -8.83 -0.32
C ARG A 103 -8.42 -8.72 0.05
N VAL A 104 -8.75 -7.89 1.04
CA VAL A 104 -10.14 -7.65 1.44
C VAL A 104 -10.96 -7.06 0.28
N VAL A 105 -10.42 -6.08 -0.44
CA VAL A 105 -11.07 -5.51 -1.65
C VAL A 105 -11.26 -6.60 -2.72
N TYR A 106 -10.21 -7.36 -3.01
CA TYR A 106 -10.21 -8.41 -4.02
C TYR A 106 -11.29 -9.45 -3.74
N ASP A 107 -11.33 -9.99 -2.52
CA ASP A 107 -12.28 -11.03 -2.13
C ASP A 107 -13.70 -10.48 -2.04
N TYR A 108 -13.87 -9.27 -1.49
CA TYR A 108 -15.16 -8.60 -1.42
C TYR A 108 -15.80 -8.56 -2.80
N PHE A 109 -15.11 -8.05 -3.82
CA PHE A 109 -15.67 -7.88 -5.16
C PHE A 109 -15.76 -9.16 -6.01
N GLY A 110 -15.35 -10.32 -5.49
CA GLY A 110 -15.55 -11.62 -6.16
C GLY A 110 -14.27 -12.26 -6.70
N GLY A 111 -13.11 -11.80 -6.23
CA GLY A 111 -11.80 -12.41 -6.48
C GLY A 111 -11.49 -12.61 -7.96
N LYS A 112 -10.90 -13.77 -8.30
CA LYS A 112 -10.41 -14.05 -9.66
C LYS A 112 -11.49 -13.97 -10.75
N ALA A 113 -12.74 -14.28 -10.40
CA ALA A 113 -13.87 -14.16 -11.33
C ALA A 113 -14.15 -12.70 -11.70
N ARG A 114 -13.93 -11.76 -10.77
CA ARG A 114 -14.11 -10.32 -11.01
C ARG A 114 -12.87 -9.64 -11.58
N PHE A 115 -11.68 -10.13 -11.21
CA PHE A 115 -10.39 -9.58 -11.56
C PHE A 115 -9.57 -10.58 -12.40
N PRO A 116 -10.02 -10.91 -13.63
CA PRO A 116 -9.35 -11.91 -14.45
C PRO A 116 -7.96 -11.46 -14.89
N LYS A 117 -7.74 -10.15 -15.05
CA LYS A 117 -6.47 -9.57 -15.52
C LYS A 117 -5.42 -9.47 -14.42
N ILE A 118 -5.83 -9.19 -13.18
CA ILE A 118 -4.91 -9.14 -12.03
C ILE A 118 -4.16 -10.45 -11.88
N SER A 119 -2.83 -10.35 -11.90
CA SER A 119 -1.94 -11.49 -11.73
C SER A 119 -1.95 -11.97 -10.29
N GLU A 120 -1.80 -13.28 -10.11
CA GLU A 120 -1.65 -13.83 -8.76
C GLU A 120 -0.35 -13.37 -8.11
N ASP A 121 0.69 -13.10 -8.89
CA ASP A 121 1.97 -12.58 -8.39
C ASP A 121 1.83 -11.21 -7.74
N MET A 122 1.07 -10.29 -8.34
CA MET A 122 0.77 -8.99 -7.75
C MET A 122 0.04 -9.15 -6.42
N MET A 123 -0.99 -10.02 -6.38
CA MET A 123 -1.75 -10.27 -5.16
C MET A 123 -0.92 -10.97 -4.06
N ARG A 124 -0.04 -11.91 -4.42
CA ARG A 124 0.91 -12.52 -3.47
C ARG A 124 1.89 -11.49 -2.92
N ALA A 125 2.36 -10.58 -3.76
CA ALA A 125 3.36 -9.60 -3.36
C ALA A 125 2.78 -8.52 -2.43
N VAL A 126 1.56 -8.04 -2.68
CA VAL A 126 0.91 -7.07 -1.75
C VAL A 126 0.62 -7.71 -0.39
N ASP A 127 0.15 -8.96 -0.37
CA ASP A 127 -0.08 -9.71 0.85
C ASP A 127 1.21 -9.87 1.67
N LYS A 128 2.31 -10.18 0.97
CA LYS A 128 3.64 -10.29 1.57
C LYS A 128 4.16 -8.96 2.10
N ALA A 129 3.95 -7.88 1.35
CA ALA A 129 4.44 -6.55 1.69
C ALA A 129 3.77 -5.99 2.94
N ASP A 130 2.45 -6.09 3.02
CA ASP A 130 1.69 -5.47 4.11
C ASP A 130 1.77 -6.29 5.41
N SER A 131 1.80 -7.64 5.31
CA SER A 131 2.05 -8.53 6.46
C SER A 131 3.52 -8.63 6.90
N ALA A 132 4.44 -7.98 6.18
CA ALA A 132 5.89 -8.08 6.35
C ALA A 132 6.43 -9.53 6.33
N ALA A 133 5.80 -10.42 5.56
CA ALA A 133 6.18 -11.83 5.41
C ALA A 133 7.41 -12.03 4.49
N PHE A 134 8.44 -11.22 4.70
CA PHE A 134 9.67 -11.24 3.92
C PHE A 134 10.68 -12.24 4.47
N THR A 135 11.35 -12.94 3.55
CA THR A 135 12.57 -13.69 3.87
C THR A 135 13.75 -12.74 4.03
N ARG A 136 14.84 -13.23 4.63
CA ARG A 136 16.10 -12.47 4.71
C ARG A 136 16.62 -12.07 3.32
N GLU A 137 16.44 -12.90 2.31
CA GLU A 137 16.87 -12.60 0.94
C GLU A 137 16.04 -11.47 0.33
N ASP A 138 14.72 -11.48 0.54
CA ASP A 138 13.86 -10.39 0.07
C ASP A 138 14.31 -9.03 0.63
N ILE A 139 14.76 -8.98 1.88
CA ILE A 139 15.25 -7.74 2.50
C ILE A 139 16.64 -7.34 2.00
N LEU A 140 17.56 -8.30 1.89
CA LEU A 140 18.97 -8.01 1.58
C LEU A 140 19.24 -7.84 0.09
N ASP A 141 18.47 -8.50 -0.78
CA ASP A 141 18.55 -8.37 -2.24
C ASP A 141 17.14 -8.40 -2.86
N PRO A 142 16.30 -7.39 -2.58
CA PRO A 142 14.93 -7.34 -3.09
C PRO A 142 14.92 -7.32 -4.61
N LYS A 143 14.02 -8.07 -5.23
CA LYS A 143 13.82 -8.10 -6.68
C LYS A 143 12.34 -7.98 -6.98
N GLY A 144 12.01 -7.78 -8.26
CA GLY A 144 10.62 -7.81 -8.71
C GLY A 144 9.69 -6.95 -7.85
N TRP A 145 8.63 -7.58 -7.35
CA TRP A 145 7.56 -6.89 -6.64
C TRP A 145 8.00 -6.44 -5.25
N GLU A 146 8.83 -7.22 -4.55
CA GLU A 146 9.40 -6.85 -3.27
C GLU A 146 10.24 -5.57 -3.38
N LEU A 147 11.05 -5.45 -4.44
CA LEU A 147 11.79 -4.21 -4.72
C LEU A 147 10.85 -3.03 -4.96
N LEU A 148 9.83 -3.21 -5.79
CA LEU A 148 8.84 -2.16 -6.04
C LEU A 148 8.15 -1.73 -4.73
N SER A 149 7.82 -2.70 -3.86
CA SER A 149 7.19 -2.44 -2.56
C SER A 149 8.04 -1.51 -1.69
N PHE A 150 9.36 -1.74 -1.63
CA PHE A 150 10.27 -0.90 -0.85
C PHE A 150 10.49 0.47 -1.48
N ILE A 151 10.48 0.57 -2.81
CA ILE A 151 10.61 1.86 -3.49
C ILE A 151 9.38 2.73 -3.25
N MET A 152 8.19 2.13 -3.18
CA MET A 152 6.94 2.85 -2.94
C MET A 152 6.75 3.24 -1.47
N ASP A 153 7.34 2.48 -0.54
CA ASP A 153 7.23 2.75 0.88
C ASP A 153 7.97 4.04 1.28
N ALA A 154 7.21 5.03 1.77
CA ALA A 154 7.75 6.28 2.28
C ALA A 154 8.77 6.07 3.43
N ARG A 155 8.67 4.96 4.17
CA ARG A 155 9.59 4.60 5.27
C ARG A 155 10.99 4.24 4.77
N THR A 156 11.14 3.85 3.51
CA THR A 156 12.46 3.69 2.86
C THR A 156 13.20 5.03 2.74
N GLY A 157 12.47 6.15 2.75
CA GLY A 157 13.05 7.48 2.84
C GLY A 157 13.52 8.07 1.52
N LEU A 158 13.21 7.45 0.37
CA LEU A 158 13.58 7.98 -0.95
C LEU A 158 13.03 9.39 -1.20
N GLY A 159 11.86 9.73 -0.64
CA GLY A 159 11.28 11.07 -0.77
C GLY A 159 12.10 12.23 -0.16
N ARG A 160 13.16 11.92 0.61
CA ARG A 160 14.11 12.94 1.11
C ARG A 160 14.98 13.51 -0.01
N PHE A 161 15.17 12.75 -1.09
CA PHE A 161 15.89 13.17 -2.28
C PHE A 161 14.91 13.92 -3.19
N ARG A 162 15.30 15.12 -3.63
CA ARG A 162 14.40 16.04 -4.37
C ARG A 162 14.62 16.05 -5.88
N ASP A 163 15.49 15.18 -6.38
CA ASP A 163 15.98 15.21 -7.75
C ASP A 163 15.28 14.21 -8.68
N PHE A 164 14.11 13.72 -8.29
CA PHE A 164 13.28 12.87 -9.15
C PHE A 164 12.52 13.67 -10.21
N ASN A 165 12.34 13.07 -11.39
CA ASN A 165 11.64 13.71 -12.50
C ASN A 165 10.16 14.02 -12.18
N ILE A 166 9.53 13.14 -11.38
CA ILE A 166 8.16 13.32 -10.89
C ILE A 166 8.07 13.08 -9.39
N SER A 167 7.06 13.66 -8.74
CA SER A 167 6.74 13.37 -7.34
C SER A 167 6.29 11.91 -7.14
N ASN A 168 6.41 11.39 -5.92
CA ASN A 168 5.87 10.07 -5.57
C ASN A 168 4.34 9.99 -5.80
N TYR A 169 3.61 11.07 -5.58
CA TYR A 169 2.18 11.14 -5.89
C TYR A 169 1.92 10.87 -7.38
N GLN A 170 2.62 11.59 -8.26
CA GLN A 170 2.50 11.41 -9.71
C GLN A 170 2.95 10.00 -10.14
N LEU A 171 3.98 9.46 -9.51
CA LEU A 171 4.43 8.09 -9.80
C LEU A 171 3.35 7.07 -9.43
N MET A 172 2.75 7.17 -8.24
CA MET A 172 1.66 6.27 -7.82
C MET A 172 0.49 6.34 -8.81
N MET A 173 0.07 7.54 -9.23
CA MET A 173 -0.98 7.69 -10.23
C MET A 173 -0.62 7.04 -11.57
N LYS A 174 0.62 7.23 -12.05
CA LYS A 174 1.10 6.57 -13.28
C LYS A 174 1.13 5.05 -13.15
N LEU A 175 1.56 4.53 -12.00
CA LEU A 175 1.62 3.09 -11.76
C LEU A 175 0.23 2.47 -11.69
N ILE A 176 -0.76 3.14 -11.08
CA ILE A 176 -2.15 2.64 -11.05
C ILE A 176 -2.70 2.51 -12.48
N GLU A 177 -2.48 3.50 -13.35
CA GLU A 177 -2.87 3.40 -14.75
C GLU A 177 -2.10 2.32 -15.50
N TYR A 178 -0.79 2.26 -15.34
CA TYR A 178 0.07 1.36 -16.10
C TYR A 178 -0.18 -0.11 -15.72
N CYS A 179 -0.24 -0.40 -14.43
CA CYS A 179 -0.38 -1.75 -13.88
C CYS A 179 -1.78 -2.36 -14.12
N LYS A 180 -2.76 -1.55 -14.54
CA LYS A 180 -4.08 -2.02 -14.96
C LYS A 180 -4.03 -2.87 -16.23
N ASP A 181 -3.13 -2.51 -17.16
CA ASP A 181 -3.00 -3.19 -18.46
C ASP A 181 -1.66 -3.95 -18.62
N HIS A 182 -0.70 -3.73 -17.72
CA HIS A 182 0.62 -4.38 -17.73
C HIS A 182 0.88 -5.05 -16.38
N HIS A 183 1.25 -6.34 -16.39
CA HIS A 183 1.45 -7.11 -15.17
C HIS A 183 2.86 -7.71 -15.04
N ASP A 184 3.73 -7.47 -16.02
CA ASP A 184 5.13 -7.87 -15.92
C ASP A 184 5.89 -6.86 -15.06
N ILE A 185 6.42 -7.35 -13.95
CA ILE A 185 7.18 -6.54 -13.01
C ILE A 185 8.49 -6.00 -13.58
N ASN A 186 9.10 -6.70 -14.55
CA ASN A 186 10.33 -6.23 -15.17
C ASN A 186 10.08 -5.00 -16.04
N ASP A 187 8.95 -4.98 -16.74
CA ASP A 187 8.52 -3.82 -17.54
C ASP A 187 8.21 -2.62 -16.63
N ILE A 188 7.52 -2.86 -15.51
CA ILE A 188 7.23 -1.82 -14.50
C ILE A 188 8.52 -1.24 -13.92
N LEU A 189 9.48 -2.10 -13.53
CA LEU A 189 10.77 -1.66 -12.99
C LEU A 189 11.64 -0.96 -14.04
N ALA A 190 11.41 -1.19 -15.33
CA ALA A 190 12.10 -0.54 -16.44
C ALA A 190 11.53 0.84 -16.80
N LEU A 191 10.35 1.22 -16.29
CA LEU A 191 9.79 2.55 -16.50
C LEU A 191 10.77 3.63 -16.02
N PRO A 192 11.04 4.69 -16.80
CA PRO A 192 12.08 5.67 -16.45
C PRO A 192 11.96 6.25 -15.04
N ASP A 193 10.74 6.65 -14.63
CA ASP A 193 10.47 7.23 -13.31
C ASP A 193 10.60 6.20 -12.15
N VAL A 194 10.44 4.90 -12.44
CA VAL A 194 10.68 3.81 -11.47
C VAL A 194 12.16 3.50 -11.42
N LYS A 195 12.80 3.39 -12.58
CA LYS A 195 14.21 3.05 -12.73
C LYS A 195 15.12 4.05 -12.04
N GLU A 196 14.87 5.36 -12.14
CA GLU A 196 15.67 6.38 -11.42
C GLU A 196 15.63 6.14 -9.89
N ARG A 197 14.50 5.68 -9.35
CA ARG A 197 14.35 5.34 -7.92
C ARG A 197 15.01 4.01 -7.57
N VAL A 198 14.92 3.02 -8.46
CA VAL A 198 15.67 1.75 -8.32
C VAL A 198 17.16 2.04 -8.25
N ASP A 199 17.68 2.85 -9.16
CA ASP A 199 19.11 3.17 -9.23
C ASP A 199 19.58 3.86 -7.96
N LEU A 200 18.83 4.86 -7.46
CA LEU A 200 19.14 5.53 -6.19
C LEU A 200 19.05 4.59 -4.98
N TYR A 201 18.00 3.75 -4.93
CA TYR A 201 17.85 2.74 -3.88
C TYR A 201 19.09 1.83 -3.83
N ARG A 202 19.54 1.34 -4.99
CA ARG A 202 20.72 0.47 -5.10
C ARG A 202 22.02 1.17 -4.78
N GLU A 203 22.14 2.47 -5.08
CA GLU A 203 23.29 3.27 -4.69
C GLU A 203 23.39 3.40 -3.15
N HIS A 204 22.27 3.58 -2.47
CA HIS A 204 22.21 3.75 -1.02
C HIS A 204 22.24 2.43 -0.25
N GLN A 205 21.75 1.34 -0.82
CA GLN A 205 21.68 0.03 -0.17
C GLN A 205 23.01 -0.43 0.49
N PRO A 206 24.18 -0.44 -0.20
CA PRO A 206 25.43 -0.84 0.43
C PRO A 206 25.91 0.17 1.49
N LYS A 207 25.66 1.47 1.30
CA LYS A 207 26.02 2.52 2.27
C LYS A 207 25.23 2.36 3.57
N ALA A 208 23.92 2.12 3.45
CA ALA A 208 23.02 1.86 4.59
C ALA A 208 23.45 0.60 5.34
N LYS A 209 23.76 -0.48 4.63
CA LYS A 209 24.26 -1.72 5.25
C LYS A 209 25.55 -1.48 6.03
N GLN A 210 26.52 -0.80 5.42
CA GLN A 210 27.79 -0.48 6.07
C GLN A 210 27.60 0.40 7.32
N GLN A 211 26.73 1.41 7.25
CA GLN A 211 26.43 2.27 8.38
C GLN A 211 25.78 1.48 9.53
N ILE A 212 24.79 0.62 9.23
CA ILE A 212 24.14 -0.23 10.22
C ILE A 212 25.16 -1.14 10.88
N GLU A 213 26.00 -1.85 10.11
CA GLU A 213 27.02 -2.75 10.64
C GLU A 213 28.05 -2.01 11.52
N ARG A 214 28.45 -0.79 11.14
CA ARG A 214 29.41 0.01 11.91
C ARG A 214 28.82 0.61 13.19
N CYS A 215 27.54 0.97 13.17
CA CYS A 215 26.88 1.67 14.28
C CYS A 215 26.10 0.74 15.22
N ALA A 216 25.92 -0.53 14.84
CA ALA A 216 25.22 -1.52 15.63
C ALA A 216 26.08 -2.06 16.78
N ARG A 217 25.46 -2.19 17.96
CA ARG A 217 26.00 -2.91 19.11
C ARG A 217 25.03 -3.98 19.54
N LEU A 218 25.53 -5.22 19.67
CA LEU A 218 24.73 -6.34 20.14
C LEU A 218 24.75 -6.43 21.67
N HIS A 219 23.56 -6.41 22.26
CA HIS A 219 23.30 -6.57 23.68
C HIS A 219 22.40 -7.79 23.87
N LYS A 220 22.99 -8.99 23.94
CA LYS A 220 22.26 -10.28 24.00
C LYS A 220 21.28 -10.41 22.84
N ASN A 221 19.98 -10.26 23.08
CA ASN A 221 18.90 -10.36 22.10
C ASN A 221 18.45 -8.99 21.53
N LEU A 222 19.15 -7.91 21.85
CA LEU A 222 18.85 -6.55 21.40
C LEU A 222 20.01 -5.99 20.56
N ILE A 223 19.70 -5.39 19.41
CA ILE A 223 20.65 -4.55 18.67
C ILE A 223 20.33 -3.10 18.97
N VAL A 224 21.33 -2.34 19.39
CA VAL A 224 21.26 -0.88 19.54
C VAL A 224 22.00 -0.25 18.39
N LEU A 225 21.31 0.58 17.60
CA LEU A 225 21.87 1.32 16.48
C LEU A 225 22.02 2.79 16.88
N ASP A 226 23.25 3.24 17.15
CA ASP A 226 23.53 4.63 17.56
C ASP A 226 23.96 5.48 16.36
N LEU A 227 23.02 6.25 15.81
CA LEU A 227 23.22 7.11 14.63
C LEU A 227 23.47 8.59 14.98
N ARG A 228 23.65 8.95 16.25
CA ARG A 228 23.72 10.38 16.66
C ARG A 228 24.92 11.15 16.10
N ASN A 229 25.97 10.44 15.71
CA ASN A 229 27.20 11.00 15.13
C ASN A 229 27.33 10.70 13.63
N GLU A 230 26.22 10.29 13.00
CA GLU A 230 26.17 9.99 11.58
C GLU A 230 25.56 11.15 10.81
N ASP A 231 26.08 11.40 9.60
CA ASP A 231 25.42 12.30 8.66
C ASP A 231 24.11 11.68 8.17
N VAL A 232 23.11 12.55 7.92
CA VAL A 232 21.77 12.19 7.43
C VAL A 232 21.77 12.02 5.91
#